data_AF-A0A554MYW4-F1
#
_entry.id   AF-A0A554MYW4-F1
#
_cell.length_a   1.000
_cell.length_b   1.000
_cell.length_c   1.000
_cell.angle_alpha   90.00
_cell.angle_beta   90.00
_cell.angle_gamma   90.00
#
_symmetry.space_group_name_H-M   'P 1'
#
loop_
_entity.id
_entity.type
_entity.pdbx_description
1 polymer ?
#
loop_
_entity_poly.entity_id
_entity_poly.type
_entity_poly.pdbx_seq_one_letter_code
_entity_poly.pdbx_strand_id
1 'polypeptide(L)'
;MTTWHRGKRKTLAGGTLRYQGAKMQSLWSDLNAVKNEFDHADQHSGDAADAVGHAALASRIRSFSSGWDSHRRELSDSIEKLAKLALNVDGAFDDTESELVKSIASEK
;
A
#
# COMPACT_ATOMS: atom_id res chain seq x y z
N MET A 1 -41.13 -17.75 30.73
CA MET A 1 -39.83 -18.47 30.86
C MET A 1 -39.38 -18.73 29.41
N THR A 2 -38.45 -18.03 28.78
CA THR A 2 -37.33 -17.15 29.16
C THR A 2 -37.13 -16.08 28.07
N THR A 3 -36.82 -14.85 28.49
CA THR A 3 -36.59 -13.67 27.67
C THR A 3 -35.24 -13.72 26.95
N TRP A 4 -35.24 -13.37 25.65
CA TRP A 4 -34.05 -13.13 24.84
C TRP A 4 -33.50 -11.73 25.13
N HIS A 5 -32.31 -11.63 25.73
CA HIS A 5 -31.53 -10.39 25.71
C HIS A 5 -30.42 -10.51 24.66
N ARG A 6 -30.71 -10.01 23.46
CA ARG A 6 -29.68 -9.75 22.44
C ARG A 6 -28.83 -8.57 22.93
N GLY A 7 -27.71 -8.89 23.56
CA GLY A 7 -26.74 -7.92 24.05
C GLY A 7 -26.33 -6.95 22.94
N LYS A 8 -26.51 -5.66 23.19
CA LYS A 8 -25.97 -4.60 22.34
C LYS A 8 -24.45 -4.71 22.36
N ARG A 9 -23.83 -5.19 21.28
CA ARG A 9 -22.39 -5.04 21.09
C ARG A 9 -22.11 -3.54 20.89
N LYS A 10 -21.83 -2.82 21.98
CA LYS A 10 -21.12 -1.55 21.93
C LYS A 10 -19.69 -1.87 21.49
N THR A 11 -19.44 -1.82 20.19
CA THR A 11 -18.09 -1.55 19.71
C THR A 11 -17.79 -0.13 20.15
N LEU A 12 -17.09 0.01 21.28
CA LEU A 12 -16.54 1.28 21.74
C LEU A 12 -15.68 1.85 20.59
N ALA A 13 -15.74 3.16 20.36
CA ALA A 13 -15.04 3.82 19.26
C ALA A 13 -13.57 3.36 19.13
N GLY A 14 -12.87 3.16 20.26
CA GLY A 14 -11.49 2.65 20.29
C GLY A 14 -11.30 1.24 19.71
N GLY A 15 -12.30 0.36 19.72
CA GLY A 15 -12.22 -0.97 19.10
C GLY A 15 -12.32 -0.94 17.57
N THR A 16 -13.13 -0.03 17.03
CA THR A 16 -13.26 0.19 15.58
C THR A 16 -12.05 0.93 15.01
N LEU A 17 -11.54 1.94 15.73
CA LEU A 17 -10.36 2.71 15.33
C LEU A 17 -9.10 1.83 15.31
N ARG A 18 -8.84 1.05 16.37
CA ARG A 18 -7.72 0.09 16.39
C ARG A 18 -7.78 -0.95 15.28
N TYR A 19 -8.97 -1.42 14.93
CA TYR A 19 -9.16 -2.36 13.82
C TYR A 19 -8.90 -1.72 12.45
N GLN A 20 -9.19 -0.42 12.30
CA GLN A 20 -8.89 0.32 11.08
C GLN A 20 -7.38 0.57 10.92
N GLY A 21 -6.66 0.87 12.01
CA GLY A 21 -5.20 1.09 11.91
C GLY A 21 -4.41 -0.16 11.54
N ALA A 22 -4.77 -1.32 12.12
CA ALA A 22 -4.17 -2.61 11.73
C ALA A 22 -4.35 -2.93 10.23
N LYS A 23 -5.49 -2.54 9.63
CA LYS A 23 -5.72 -2.68 8.18
C LYS A 23 -4.86 -1.73 7.36
N MET A 24 -4.62 -0.53 7.86
CA MET A 24 -3.84 0.48 7.16
C MET A 24 -2.35 0.11 7.12
N GLN A 25 -1.83 -0.44 8.21
CA GLN A 25 -0.48 -1.01 8.25
C GLN A 25 -0.33 -2.21 7.32
N SER A 26 -1.34 -3.08 7.26
CA SER A 26 -1.35 -4.21 6.32
C SER A 26 -1.34 -3.71 4.87
N LEU A 27 -2.20 -2.73 4.54
CA LEU A 27 -2.23 -2.11 3.21
C LEU A 27 -0.88 -1.48 2.83
N TRP A 28 -0.25 -0.76 3.77
CA TRP A 28 1.08 -0.20 3.54
C TRP A 28 2.12 -1.27 3.23
N SER A 29 2.12 -2.36 4.01
CA SER A 29 3.03 -3.49 3.80
C SER A 29 2.82 -4.15 2.44
N ASP A 30 1.56 -4.38 2.05
CA ASP A 30 1.20 -4.99 0.77
C ASP A 30 1.65 -4.10 -0.41
N LEU A 31 1.42 -2.79 -0.31
CA LEU A 31 1.85 -1.84 -1.34
C LEU A 31 3.38 -1.80 -1.48
N ASN A 32 4.11 -1.84 -0.37
CA ASN A 32 5.57 -1.92 -0.43
C ASN A 32 6.09 -3.23 -1.00
N ALA A 33 5.42 -4.35 -0.73
CA ALA A 33 5.77 -5.63 -1.34
C ALA A 33 5.60 -5.57 -2.86
N VAL A 34 4.48 -5.00 -3.34
CA VAL A 34 4.24 -4.80 -4.78
C VAL A 34 5.28 -3.85 -5.39
N LYS A 35 5.60 -2.73 -4.73
CA LYS A 35 6.66 -1.81 -5.17
C LYS A 35 8.01 -2.52 -5.32
N ASN A 36 8.40 -3.31 -4.32
CA ASN A 36 9.66 -4.04 -4.35
C ASN A 36 9.70 -5.03 -5.52
N GLU A 37 8.60 -5.74 -5.79
CA GLU A 37 8.52 -6.64 -6.95
C GLU A 37 8.71 -5.88 -8.26
N PHE A 38 8.06 -4.72 -8.42
CA PHE A 38 8.27 -3.87 -9.58
C PHE A 38 9.71 -3.37 -9.67
N ASP A 39 10.34 -2.95 -8.57
CA ASP A 39 11.71 -2.44 -8.56
C ASP A 39 12.75 -3.50 -8.91
N HIS A 40 12.51 -4.75 -8.50
CA HIS A 40 13.40 -5.90 -8.71
C HIS A 40 13.11 -6.70 -9.98
N ALA A 41 12.10 -6.33 -10.77
CA ALA A 41 11.87 -6.91 -12.09
C ALA A 41 13.02 -6.55 -13.05
N ASP A 42 14.04 -7.40 -13.07
CA ASP A 42 15.25 -7.23 -13.87
C ASP A 42 14.94 -7.41 -15.37
N GLN A 43 15.58 -6.63 -16.24
CA GLN A 43 15.31 -6.64 -17.69
C GLN A 43 16.47 -7.25 -18.49
N HIS A 44 16.27 -8.47 -19.00
CA HIS A 44 17.19 -9.15 -19.93
C HIS A 44 17.01 -8.73 -21.41
N SER A 45 16.50 -7.51 -21.65
CA SER A 45 16.16 -7.07 -23.01
C SER A 45 17.37 -6.81 -23.90
N GLY A 46 18.52 -6.47 -23.31
CA GLY A 46 19.77 -6.31 -24.04
C GLY A 46 20.19 -7.62 -24.70
N ASP A 47 20.27 -8.67 -23.88
CA ASP A 47 20.60 -10.03 -24.32
C ASP A 47 19.60 -10.54 -25.37
N ALA A 48 18.30 -10.32 -25.14
CA ALA A 48 17.27 -10.69 -26.09
C ALA A 48 17.41 -9.91 -27.42
N ALA A 49 17.69 -8.61 -27.37
CA ALA A 49 17.86 -7.78 -28.57
C ALA A 49 19.11 -8.17 -29.37
N ASP A 50 20.19 -8.60 -28.70
CA ASP A 50 21.42 -9.02 -29.34
C ASP A 50 21.27 -10.43 -29.98
N ALA A 51 20.42 -11.28 -29.40
CA ALA A 51 20.17 -12.64 -29.90
C ALA A 51 19.33 -12.70 -31.20
N VAL A 52 18.49 -11.70 -31.50
CA VAL A 52 17.53 -11.81 -32.62
C VAL A 52 18.17 -11.71 -34.01
N GLY A 53 19.43 -11.27 -34.13
CA GLY A 53 20.17 -11.18 -35.39
C GLY A 53 19.62 -10.18 -36.43
N HIS A 54 18.49 -9.53 -36.16
CA HIS A 54 17.82 -8.59 -37.06
C HIS A 54 17.75 -7.19 -36.46
N ALA A 55 18.44 -6.22 -37.08
CA ALA A 55 18.64 -4.88 -36.53
C ALA A 55 17.34 -4.14 -36.18
N ALA A 56 16.32 -4.19 -37.05
CA ALA A 56 15.05 -3.52 -36.78
C ALA A 56 14.27 -4.16 -35.61
N LEU A 57 14.37 -5.48 -35.44
CA LEU A 57 13.70 -6.19 -34.35
C LEU A 57 14.42 -5.93 -33.03
N ALA A 58 15.76 -5.96 -33.05
CA ALA A 58 16.59 -5.56 -31.90
C ALA A 58 16.25 -4.15 -31.43
N SER A 59 16.10 -3.19 -32.35
CA SER A 59 15.66 -1.82 -32.04
C SER A 59 14.28 -1.79 -31.37
N ARG A 60 13.30 -2.54 -31.88
CA ARG A 60 11.96 -2.63 -31.28
C ARG A 60 11.99 -3.22 -29.87
N ILE A 61 12.78 -4.27 -29.63
CA ILE A 61 12.94 -4.89 -28.31
C ILE A 61 13.54 -3.89 -27.31
N ARG A 62 14.59 -3.18 -27.70
CA ARG A 62 15.21 -2.14 -26.84
C ARG A 62 14.24 -1.00 -26.54
N SER A 63 13.49 -0.51 -27.53
CA SER A 63 12.46 0.53 -27.32
C SER A 63 11.34 0.05 -26.40
N PHE A 64 10.86 -1.18 -26.58
CA PHE A 64 9.85 -1.76 -25.70
C PHE A 64 10.37 -1.83 -24.26
N SER A 65 11.58 -2.36 -24.05
CA SER A 65 12.10 -2.50 -22.70
C SER A 65 12.33 -1.17 -22.02
N SER A 66 12.87 -0.18 -22.74
CA SER A 66 13.01 1.18 -22.21
C SER A 66 11.66 1.80 -21.84
N GLY A 67 10.64 1.62 -22.67
CA GLY A 67 9.29 2.10 -22.38
C GLY A 67 8.68 1.40 -21.16
N TRP A 68 8.82 0.08 -21.08
CA TRP A 68 8.40 -0.73 -19.94
C TRP A 68 9.11 -0.29 -18.65
N ASP A 69 10.42 -0.05 -18.71
CA ASP A 69 11.21 0.43 -17.59
C ASP A 69 10.74 1.80 -17.07
N SER A 70 10.38 2.73 -17.97
CA SER A 70 9.77 4.01 -17.59
C SER A 70 8.40 3.81 -16.91
N HIS A 71 7.51 3.04 -17.54
CA HIS A 71 6.18 2.78 -16.99
C HIS A 71 6.22 2.08 -15.64
N ARG A 72 7.14 1.11 -15.48
CA ARG A 72 7.40 0.41 -14.23
C ARG A 72 7.81 1.38 -13.13
N ARG A 73 8.74 2.30 -13.39
CA ARG A 73 9.14 3.34 -12.43
C ARG A 73 7.98 4.25 -12.04
N GLU A 74 7.21 4.72 -13.01
CA GLU A 74 6.03 5.56 -12.75
C GLU A 74 4.98 4.86 -11.87
N LEU A 75 4.79 3.55 -12.08
CA LEU A 75 3.91 2.74 -11.25
C LEU A 75 4.48 2.54 -9.84
N SER A 76 5.77 2.22 -9.70
CA SER A 76 6.46 2.13 -8.39
C SER A 76 6.31 3.44 -7.59
N ASP A 77 6.53 4.60 -8.22
CA ASP A 77 6.38 5.91 -7.59
C ASP A 77 4.93 6.17 -7.13
N SER A 78 3.95 5.73 -7.94
CA SER A 78 2.54 5.89 -7.61
C SER A 78 2.12 5.01 -6.43
N ILE A 79 2.63 3.78 -6.38
CA ILE A 79 2.43 2.85 -5.26
C ILE A 79 3.06 3.41 -3.98
N GLU A 80 4.26 3.97 -4.06
CA GLU A 80 4.91 4.61 -2.91
C GLU A 80 4.09 5.78 -2.35
N LYS A 81 3.57 6.63 -3.23
CA LYS A 81 2.68 7.74 -2.82
C LYS A 81 1.43 7.22 -2.12
N LEU A 82 0.82 6.16 -2.65
CA LEU A 82 -0.35 5.54 -2.04
C LEU A 82 -0.02 4.93 -0.66
N ALA A 83 1.13 4.27 -0.53
CA ALA A 83 1.59 3.70 0.73
C ALA A 83 1.81 4.81 1.78
N LYS A 84 2.43 5.93 1.41
CA LYS A 84 2.59 7.10 2.30
C LYS A 84 1.25 7.68 2.73
N LEU A 85 0.27 7.76 1.83
CA LEU A 85 -1.08 8.21 2.17
C LEU A 85 -1.74 7.29 3.19
N ALA A 86 -1.60 5.97 3.03
CA ALA A 86 -2.10 4.99 4.00
C ALA A 86 -1.50 5.24 5.40
N LEU A 87 -0.17 5.37 5.50
CA LEU A 87 0.49 5.67 6.79
C LEU A 87 0.04 7.00 7.40
N ASN A 88 -0.10 8.04 6.58
CA ASN A 88 -0.52 9.35 7.09
C ASN A 88 -1.96 9.31 7.65
N VAL A 89 -2.84 8.54 7.01
CA VAL A 89 -4.20 8.33 7.52
C VAL A 89 -4.16 7.57 8.85
N ASP A 90 -3.33 6.52 8.96
CA ASP A 90 -3.13 5.77 10.20
C ASP A 90 -2.69 6.68 11.35
N GLY A 91 -1.63 7.48 11.12
CA GLY A 91 -1.11 8.42 12.12
C GLY A 91 -2.13 9.47 12.55
N ALA A 92 -2.92 10.02 11.63
CA ALA A 92 -3.97 10.99 11.96
C ALA A 92 -5.08 10.38 12.85
N PHE A 93 -5.39 9.10 12.66
CA PHE A 93 -6.34 8.39 13.52
C PHE A 93 -5.75 8.13 14.91
N ASP A 94 -4.49 7.72 15.01
CA ASP A 94 -3.79 7.53 16.29
C ASP A 94 -3.69 8.84 17.10
N ASP A 95 -3.36 9.94 16.43
CA ASP A 95 -3.33 11.28 17.06
C ASP A 95 -4.71 11.67 17.59
N THR A 96 -5.76 11.47 16.79
CA THR A 96 -7.15 11.77 17.18
C THR A 96 -7.59 10.91 18.38
N GLU A 97 -7.26 9.62 18.39
CA GLU A 97 -7.56 8.73 19.52
C GLU A 97 -6.81 9.15 20.80
N SER A 98 -5.53 9.53 20.67
CA SER A 98 -4.73 10.03 21.80
C SER A 98 -5.36 11.26 22.44
N GLU A 99 -5.82 12.22 21.63
CA GLU A 99 -6.51 13.41 22.13
C GLU A 99 -7.88 13.09 22.75
N LEU A 100 -8.64 12.15 22.19
CA LEU A 100 -9.90 11.68 22.77
C LEU A 100 -9.67 11.01 24.13
N VAL A 101 -8.67 10.14 24.26
CA VAL A 101 -8.35 9.48 25.53
C VAL A 101 -7.93 10.50 26.59
N LYS A 102 -7.10 11.50 26.23
CA LYS A 102 -6.70 12.57 27.15
C LYS A 102 -7.89 13.40 27.62
N SER A 103 -8.77 13.81 26.71
CA SER A 103 -9.95 14.62 27.07
C SER A 103 -10.86 13.88 28.05
N ILE A 104 -11.15 12.60 27.80
CA ILE A 104 -11.95 11.75 28.70
C ILE A 104 -11.26 11.56 30.06
N ALA A 105 -9.93 11.43 30.09
CA ALA A 105 -9.18 11.28 31.33
C ALA A 105 -9.16 12.59 32.17
N SER A 106 -9.24 13.75 31.52
CA SER A 106 -9.24 15.06 32.17
C SER A 106 -10.61 15.51 32.70
N GLU A 107 -11.71 14.91 32.23
CA GLU A 107 -13.08 15.17 32.72
C GLU A 107 -13.44 14.38 33.99
N LYS A 108 -12.53 13.55 34.52
CA LYS A 108 -12.69 12.82 35.80
C LYS A 108 -11.85 13.43 36.91
#